data_AF-A0A7S3KE20-F1
#
_entry.id   AF-A0A7S3KE20-F1
#
_cell.length_a   1.000
_cell.length_b   1.000
_cell.length_c   1.000
_cell.angle_alpha   90.00
_cell.angle_beta   90.00
_cell.angle_gamma   90.00
#
_symmetry.space_group_name_H-M   'P 1'
#
loop_
_entity.id
_entity.type
_entity.pdbx_description
1 polymer ?
#
loop_
_entity_poly.entity_id
_entity_poly.type
_entity_poly.pdbx_seq_one_letter_code
_entity_poly.pdbx_strand_id
1 'polypeptide(L)'
;DALKNNKDLEYIHIHDNWLKEEAIKEFSGLLKSLSSLKSINISDCDIGGAGVKKIIRGLGLSESKETLQSFLCNYNEVERSKTVRFIFNVFSMCSVLNFISFYGNEFNEKLKKQYTEEYEKSKKTLVLKDPSIEEDDEDEEDDEEIEDPSDEDEDEPDSEEETEDA
;
A
#
# COMPACT_ATOMS: atom_id res chain seq x y z
N ASP A 1 19.83 2.89 23.91
CA ASP A 1 20.46 1.85 24.75
C ASP A 1 19.53 1.09 25.69
N ALA A 2 18.67 1.76 26.48
CA ALA A 2 17.83 1.08 27.48
C ALA A 2 17.01 -0.13 26.95
N LEU A 3 16.45 -0.03 25.74
CA LEU A 3 15.61 -1.08 25.15
C LEU A 3 16.37 -2.16 24.37
N LYS A 4 17.63 -1.90 24.00
CA LYS A 4 18.39 -2.72 23.03
C LYS A 4 18.61 -4.17 23.51
N ASN A 5 18.70 -4.34 24.83
CA ASN A 5 18.93 -5.64 25.46
C ASN A 5 17.63 -6.29 25.96
N ASN A 6 16.49 -5.63 25.81
CA ASN A 6 15.20 -6.20 26.21
C ASN A 6 14.69 -7.13 25.10
N LYS A 7 15.00 -8.42 25.23
CA LYS A 7 14.60 -9.47 24.28
C LYS A 7 13.13 -9.85 24.38
N ASP A 8 12.46 -9.45 25.45
CA ASP A 8 11.04 -9.74 25.70
C ASP A 8 10.15 -8.53 25.37
N LEU A 9 10.70 -7.48 24.75
CA LEU A 9 9.90 -6.32 24.36
C LEU A 9 8.95 -6.71 23.22
N GLU A 10 7.65 -6.66 23.50
CA GLU A 10 6.61 -7.09 22.56
C GLU A 10 5.89 -5.92 21.86
N TYR A 11 5.80 -4.75 22.50
CA TYR A 11 5.01 -3.62 22.01
C TYR A 11 5.85 -2.35 21.99
N ILE A 12 5.89 -1.66 20.85
CA ILE A 12 6.44 -0.31 20.74
C ILE A 12 5.43 0.59 20.06
N HIS A 13 4.74 1.40 20.85
CA HIS A 13 3.77 2.38 20.39
C HIS A 13 4.31 3.77 20.72
N ILE A 14 4.63 4.53 19.68
CA ILE A 14 5.21 5.87 19.78
C ILE A 14 4.46 6.86 18.88
N HIS A 15 3.21 6.55 18.55
CA HIS A 15 2.37 7.43 17.74
C HIS A 15 2.20 8.82 18.37
N ASP A 16 1.83 9.80 17.55
CA ASP A 16 1.67 11.22 17.94
C ASP A 16 2.97 11.83 18.52
N ASN A 17 4.12 11.38 18.02
CA ASN A 17 5.41 11.94 18.41
C ASN A 17 6.19 12.40 17.18
N TRP A 18 6.78 13.59 17.25
CA TRP A 18 7.64 14.06 16.17
C TRP A 18 9.00 13.34 16.17
N LEU A 19 9.21 12.44 15.21
CA LEU A 19 10.45 11.69 15.08
C LEU A 19 11.39 12.37 14.07
N LYS A 20 12.43 13.02 14.58
CA LYS A 20 13.51 13.58 13.74
C LYS A 20 14.42 12.48 13.18
N GLU A 21 15.26 12.84 12.20
CA GLU A 21 16.11 11.88 11.48
C GLU A 21 16.99 11.02 12.41
N GLU A 22 17.54 11.59 13.48
CA GLU A 22 18.33 10.86 14.47
C GLU A 22 17.48 9.81 15.18
N ALA A 23 16.26 10.16 15.58
CA ALA A 23 15.34 9.23 16.24
C ALA A 23 14.97 8.07 15.29
N ILE A 24 14.69 8.36 14.02
CA ILE A 24 14.41 7.34 12.99
C ILE A 24 15.61 6.40 12.82
N LYS A 25 16.84 6.95 12.80
CA LYS A 25 18.08 6.17 12.68
C LYS A 25 18.28 5.24 13.88
N GLU A 26 18.15 5.77 15.09
CA GLU A 26 18.28 4.99 16.32
C GLU A 26 17.18 3.95 16.43
N PHE A 27 15.94 4.30 16.09
CA PHE A 27 14.81 3.37 16.13
C PHE A 27 14.97 2.23 15.12
N SER A 28 15.37 2.52 13.88
CA SER A 28 15.74 1.51 12.89
C SER A 28 16.89 0.61 13.38
N GLY A 29 17.86 1.16 14.11
CA GLY A 29 18.93 0.40 14.75
C GLY A 29 18.44 -0.50 15.88
N LEU A 30 17.53 0.00 16.72
CA LEU A 30 16.90 -0.72 17.82
C LEU A 30 16.12 -1.94 17.30
N LEU A 31 15.27 -1.78 16.29
CA LEU A 31 14.45 -2.87 15.74
C LEU A 31 15.29 -4.11 15.34
N LYS A 32 16.49 -3.89 14.79
CA LYS A 32 17.42 -4.99 14.42
C LYS A 32 17.87 -5.84 15.59
N SER A 33 17.84 -5.28 16.81
CA SER A 33 18.27 -5.97 18.03
C SER A 33 17.14 -6.67 18.79
N LEU A 34 15.88 -6.40 18.41
CA LEU A 34 14.70 -6.96 19.06
C LEU A 34 14.24 -8.22 18.33
N SER A 35 13.73 -9.20 19.08
CA SER A 35 13.38 -10.54 18.55
C SER A 35 11.94 -10.95 18.81
N SER A 36 11.20 -10.21 19.65
CA SER A 36 9.89 -10.64 20.16
C SER A 36 8.78 -9.61 19.93
N LEU A 37 9.00 -8.60 19.07
CA LEU A 37 7.97 -7.59 18.83
C LEU A 37 6.75 -8.21 18.17
N LYS A 38 5.59 -7.95 18.77
CA LYS A 38 4.26 -8.32 18.28
C LYS A 38 3.55 -7.13 17.65
N SER A 39 3.81 -5.91 18.12
CA SER A 39 3.13 -4.72 17.61
C SER A 39 4.04 -3.50 17.56
N ILE A 40 3.96 -2.77 16.45
CA ILE A 40 4.62 -1.48 16.28
C ILE A 40 3.56 -0.47 15.84
N ASN A 41 3.51 0.68 16.50
CA ASN A 41 2.67 1.81 16.09
C ASN A 41 3.54 3.07 16.00
N ILE A 42 3.68 3.56 14.77
CA ILE A 42 4.39 4.79 14.40
C ILE A 42 3.46 5.76 13.66
N SER A 43 2.15 5.67 13.88
CA SER A 43 1.20 6.61 13.28
C SER A 43 1.48 8.04 13.70
N ASP A 44 1.21 9.00 12.80
CA ASP A 44 1.36 10.44 13.03
C ASP A 44 2.69 10.83 13.69
N CYS A 45 3.79 10.44 13.04
CA CYS A 45 5.14 10.70 13.53
C CYS A 45 5.91 11.76 12.75
N ASP A 46 5.31 12.32 11.69
CA ASP A 46 5.92 13.30 10.77
C ASP A 46 7.31 12.83 10.26
N ILE A 47 7.39 11.59 9.78
CA ILE A 47 8.66 10.97 9.33
C ILE A 47 8.79 10.82 7.82
N GLY A 48 7.70 11.06 7.08
CA GLY A 48 7.63 10.90 5.63
C GLY A 48 7.91 9.48 5.12
N GLY A 49 7.66 9.25 3.83
CA GLY A 49 7.95 7.97 3.19
C GLY A 49 9.42 7.51 3.31
N ALA A 50 10.38 8.44 3.36
CA ALA A 50 11.80 8.11 3.54
C ALA A 50 12.11 7.58 4.95
N GLY A 51 11.52 8.19 5.98
CA GLY A 51 11.65 7.76 7.36
C GLY A 51 11.01 6.40 7.60
N VAL A 52 9.77 6.20 7.11
CA VAL A 52 9.08 4.91 7.17
C VAL A 52 9.93 3.82 6.50
N LYS A 53 10.46 4.07 5.29
CA LYS A 53 11.33 3.12 4.59
C LYS A 53 12.54 2.71 5.43
N LYS A 54 13.15 3.65 6.17
CA LYS A 54 14.31 3.39 7.04
C LYS A 54 13.95 2.53 8.24
N ILE A 55 12.80 2.77 8.86
CA ILE A 55 12.26 1.94 9.96
C ILE A 55 11.95 0.53 9.45
N ILE A 56 11.23 0.42 8.34
CA ILE A 56 10.86 -0.87 7.74
C ILE A 56 12.09 -1.67 7.29
N ARG A 57 13.15 -1.01 6.79
CA ARG A 57 14.44 -1.68 6.53
C ARG A 57 15.06 -2.26 7.82
N GLY A 58 14.91 -1.57 8.95
CA GLY A 58 15.34 -2.07 10.27
C GLY A 58 14.54 -3.31 10.67
N LEU A 59 13.21 -3.25 10.54
CA LEU A 59 12.32 -4.39 10.76
C LEU A 59 12.64 -5.56 9.84
N GLY A 60 12.94 -5.31 8.56
CA GLY A 60 13.34 -6.33 7.58
C GLY A 60 14.58 -7.13 8.00
N LEU A 61 15.42 -6.55 8.85
CA LEU A 61 16.63 -7.19 9.40
C LEU A 61 16.44 -7.71 10.84
N SER A 62 15.28 -7.48 11.45
CA SER A 62 14.93 -7.91 12.80
C SER A 62 14.49 -9.38 12.80
N GLU A 63 14.74 -10.10 13.90
CA GLU A 63 14.16 -11.43 14.12
C GLU A 63 12.65 -11.34 14.45
N SER A 64 12.18 -10.16 14.87
CA SER A 64 10.76 -9.94 15.19
C SER A 64 9.82 -10.09 13.99
N LYS A 65 10.32 -10.28 12.76
CA LYS A 65 9.47 -10.61 11.60
C LYS A 65 8.63 -11.87 11.83
N GLU A 66 9.14 -12.82 12.60
CA GLU A 66 8.43 -14.07 12.91
C GLU A 66 7.37 -13.90 14.01
N THR A 67 7.39 -12.78 14.73
CA THR A 67 6.49 -12.51 15.86
C THR A 67 5.55 -11.34 15.64
N LEU A 68 5.83 -10.47 14.66
CA LEU A 68 5.10 -9.23 14.43
C LEU A 68 3.69 -9.53 13.89
N GLN A 69 2.68 -9.18 14.67
CA GLN A 69 1.26 -9.41 14.38
C GLN A 69 0.58 -8.15 13.83
N SER A 70 0.98 -6.95 14.30
CA SER A 70 0.39 -5.69 13.86
C SER A 70 1.40 -4.57 13.59
N PHE A 71 1.13 -3.79 12.55
CA PHE A 71 1.92 -2.61 12.20
C PHE A 71 1.01 -1.45 11.80
N LEU A 72 1.14 -0.31 12.51
CA LEU A 72 0.35 0.90 12.26
C LEU A 72 1.29 2.05 11.88
N CYS A 73 0.97 2.73 10.78
CA CYS A 73 1.78 3.77 10.17
C CYS A 73 0.91 4.84 9.50
N ASN A 74 -0.21 5.17 10.12
CA ASN A 74 -1.16 6.14 9.59
C ASN A 74 -0.53 7.54 9.57
N TYR A 75 -0.95 8.39 8.63
CA TYR A 75 -0.49 9.79 8.54
C TYR A 75 1.04 9.97 8.61
N ASN A 76 1.78 9.35 7.68
CA ASN A 76 3.25 9.49 7.61
C ASN A 76 3.74 9.83 6.19
N GLU A 77 2.87 10.40 5.35
CA GLU A 77 3.21 10.88 4.00
C GLU A 77 3.95 9.82 3.15
N VAL A 78 3.45 8.57 3.20
CA VAL A 78 4.00 7.48 2.39
C VAL A 78 3.35 7.51 1.00
N GLU A 79 3.96 8.21 0.06
CA GLU A 79 3.34 8.43 -1.26
C GLU A 79 4.00 7.60 -2.38
N ARG A 80 5.33 7.51 -2.35
CA ARG A 80 6.13 7.03 -3.49
C ARG A 80 5.92 5.54 -3.70
N SER A 81 5.45 5.12 -4.89
CA SER A 81 5.19 3.71 -5.23
C SER A 81 6.36 2.76 -4.96
N LYS A 82 7.61 3.21 -5.19
CA LYS A 82 8.81 2.41 -4.88
C LYS A 82 8.98 2.16 -3.38
N THR A 83 8.59 3.12 -2.55
CA THR A 83 8.59 3.00 -1.09
C THR A 83 7.48 2.06 -0.65
N VAL A 84 6.25 2.26 -1.12
CA VAL A 84 5.11 1.37 -0.82
C VAL A 84 5.46 -0.08 -1.17
N ARG A 85 5.93 -0.36 -2.38
CA ARG A 85 6.33 -1.73 -2.78
C ARG A 85 7.41 -2.33 -1.89
N PHE A 86 8.40 -1.52 -1.51
CA PHE A 86 9.45 -1.97 -0.59
C PHE A 86 8.85 -2.35 0.77
N ILE A 87 7.92 -1.56 1.30
CA ILE A 87 7.28 -1.81 2.58
C ILE A 87 6.51 -3.13 2.56
N PHE A 88 5.62 -3.31 1.57
CA PHE A 88 4.83 -4.53 1.45
C PHE A 88 5.67 -5.77 1.14
N ASN A 89 6.79 -5.63 0.43
CA ASN A 89 7.75 -6.72 0.26
C ASN A 89 8.43 -7.13 1.57
N VAL A 90 8.61 -6.22 2.53
CA VAL A 90 9.10 -6.61 3.86
C VAL A 90 7.97 -7.27 4.66
N PHE A 91 6.74 -6.77 4.57
CA PHE A 91 5.59 -7.36 5.25
C PHE A 91 5.25 -8.77 4.78
N SER A 92 5.47 -9.10 3.51
CA SER A 92 5.30 -10.48 3.02
C SER A 92 6.30 -11.46 3.65
N MET A 93 7.41 -10.97 4.18
CA MET A 93 8.38 -11.76 4.97
C MET A 93 7.96 -11.91 6.44
N CYS A 94 6.96 -11.17 6.91
CA CYS A 94 6.42 -11.28 8.27
C CYS A 94 5.25 -12.27 8.26
N SER A 95 5.57 -13.54 8.53
CA SER A 95 4.66 -14.68 8.37
C SER A 95 3.36 -14.54 9.17
N VAL A 96 3.44 -14.00 10.39
CA VAL A 96 2.31 -13.85 11.33
C VAL A 96 1.66 -12.47 11.33
N LEU A 97 2.12 -11.54 10.49
CA LEU A 97 1.56 -10.19 10.37
C LEU A 97 0.16 -10.27 9.77
N ASN A 98 -0.84 -9.86 10.55
CA ASN A 98 -2.25 -10.01 10.22
C ASN A 98 -3.01 -8.69 10.18
N PHE A 99 -2.49 -7.63 10.82
CA PHE A 99 -3.15 -6.34 10.88
C PHE A 99 -2.18 -5.23 10.47
N ILE A 100 -2.53 -4.52 9.40
CA ILE A 100 -1.75 -3.42 8.86
C ILE A 100 -2.66 -2.21 8.68
N SER A 101 -2.22 -1.05 9.15
CA SER A 101 -2.95 0.21 9.02
C SER A 101 -2.03 1.28 8.45
N PHE A 102 -2.41 1.84 7.31
CA PHE A 102 -1.71 2.90 6.56
C PHE A 102 -2.67 3.98 6.06
N TYR A 103 -3.85 4.15 6.68
CA TYR A 103 -4.76 5.21 6.25
C TYR A 103 -4.15 6.59 6.46
N GLY A 104 -4.61 7.57 5.68
CA GLY A 104 -3.99 8.90 5.66
C GLY A 104 -2.60 8.94 5.02
N ASN A 105 -2.21 7.91 4.25
CA ASN A 105 -1.06 7.96 3.34
C ASN A 105 -1.54 7.93 1.88
N GLU A 106 -0.82 8.57 0.98
CA GLU A 106 -1.26 8.76 -0.42
C GLU A 106 -0.68 7.69 -1.36
N PHE A 107 -1.20 6.47 -1.27
CA PHE A 107 -0.83 5.43 -2.23
C PHE A 107 -1.48 5.71 -3.57
N ASN A 108 -0.83 5.29 -4.68
CA ASN A 108 -1.53 5.32 -5.96
C ASN A 108 -2.62 4.23 -6.02
N GLU A 109 -3.69 4.49 -6.77
CA GLU A 109 -4.88 3.61 -6.83
C GLU A 109 -4.55 2.19 -7.29
N LYS A 110 -3.64 2.05 -8.26
CA LYS A 110 -3.19 0.73 -8.72
C LYS A 110 -2.59 -0.11 -7.58
N LEU A 111 -1.77 0.48 -6.72
CA LEU A 111 -1.18 -0.22 -5.58
C LEU A 111 -2.18 -0.43 -4.45
N LYS A 112 -3.09 0.53 -4.21
CA LYS A 112 -4.19 0.33 -3.25
C LYS A 112 -4.99 -0.91 -3.63
N LYS A 113 -5.52 -0.96 -4.86
CA LYS A 113 -6.27 -2.11 -5.39
C LYS A 113 -5.48 -3.41 -5.30
N GLN A 114 -4.22 -3.39 -5.77
CA GLN A 114 -3.36 -4.58 -5.73
C GLN A 114 -3.21 -5.15 -4.31
N TYR A 115 -2.84 -4.31 -3.33
CA TYR A 115 -2.60 -4.79 -1.96
C TYR A 115 -3.89 -5.08 -1.20
N THR A 116 -4.97 -4.36 -1.45
CA THR A 116 -6.30 -4.71 -0.89
C THR A 116 -6.69 -6.12 -1.32
N GLU A 117 -6.67 -6.43 -2.62
CA GLU A 117 -7.02 -7.77 -3.12
C GLU A 117 -6.09 -8.87 -2.57
N GLU A 118 -4.78 -8.60 -2.46
CA GLU A 118 -3.79 -9.54 -1.91
C GLU A 118 -4.07 -9.86 -0.43
N TYR A 119 -4.41 -8.85 0.36
CA TYR A 119 -4.67 -8.99 1.79
C TYR A 119 -6.04 -9.63 2.06
N GLU A 120 -7.05 -9.33 1.26
CA GLU A 120 -8.35 -10.03 1.29
C GLU A 120 -8.20 -11.52 0.98
N LYS A 121 -7.49 -11.88 -0.10
CA LYS A 121 -7.23 -13.28 -0.49
C LYS A 121 -6.48 -14.04 0.61
N SER A 122 -5.56 -13.38 1.30
CA SER A 122 -4.80 -13.97 2.41
C SER A 122 -5.51 -13.89 3.77
N LYS A 123 -6.73 -13.35 3.83
CA LYS A 123 -7.52 -13.14 5.06
C LYS A 123 -6.78 -12.31 6.12
N LYS A 124 -5.92 -11.40 5.66
CA LYS A 124 -5.23 -10.41 6.49
C LYS A 124 -5.96 -9.08 6.39
N THR A 125 -5.89 -8.28 7.45
CA THR A 125 -6.51 -6.96 7.49
C THR A 125 -5.53 -5.90 7.02
N LEU A 126 -5.93 -5.14 5.99
CA LEU A 126 -5.22 -3.96 5.52
C LEU A 126 -6.18 -2.77 5.51
N VAL A 127 -5.86 -1.75 6.29
CA VAL A 127 -6.65 -0.51 6.39
C VAL A 127 -5.92 0.61 5.66
N LEU A 128 -6.44 1.02 4.51
CA LEU A 128 -5.91 2.13 3.70
C LEU A 128 -6.81 3.38 3.71
N LYS A 129 -8.06 3.22 4.14
CA LYS A 129 -9.07 4.28 4.27
C LYS A 129 -9.34 4.52 5.76
N ASP A 130 -9.73 5.74 6.11
CA ASP A 130 -10.05 6.08 7.50
C ASP A 130 -11.33 5.36 7.90
N PRO A 131 -11.32 4.48 8.93
CA PRO A 131 -12.50 3.72 9.33
C PRO A 131 -13.59 4.58 9.99
N SER A 132 -13.30 5.85 10.32
CA SER A 132 -14.27 6.79 10.89
C SER A 132 -15.05 7.58 9.84
N ILE A 133 -14.61 7.53 8.58
CA ILE A 133 -15.29 8.18 7.46
C ILE A 133 -16.20 7.14 6.82
N GLU A 134 -17.51 7.33 6.94
CA GLU A 134 -18.48 6.64 6.10
C GLU A 134 -18.31 7.20 4.68
N GLU A 135 -17.82 6.38 3.76
CA GLU A 135 -17.86 6.72 2.34
C GLU A 135 -19.29 6.42 1.86
N ASP A 136 -19.99 7.43 1.33
CA ASP A 136 -21.17 7.18 0.49
C ASP A 136 -20.65 6.41 -0.74
N ASP A 137 -21.02 5.13 -0.86
CA ASP A 137 -20.76 4.32 -2.04
C ASP A 137 -21.50 4.96 -3.24
N GLU A 138 -20.91 5.97 -3.88
CA GLU A 138 -21.29 6.34 -5.24
C GLU A 138 -20.81 5.21 -6.14
N ASP A 139 -21.70 4.23 -6.37
CA ASP A 139 -21.58 3.21 -7.40
C ASP A 139 -21.18 3.90 -8.72
N GLU A 140 -19.96 3.66 -9.21
CA GLU A 140 -19.59 3.98 -10.59
C GLU A 140 -20.45 3.08 -11.48
N GLU A 141 -21.58 3.60 -11.97
CA GLU A 141 -22.34 2.96 -13.04
C GLU A 141 -21.41 2.80 -14.25
N ASP A 142 -21.20 1.53 -14.62
CA ASP A 142 -20.48 1.09 -15.81
C ASP A 142 -21.28 1.57 -17.03
N ASP A 143 -20.93 2.75 -17.53
CA ASP A 143 -21.51 3.35 -18.74
C ASP A 143 -21.00 2.53 -19.95
N GLU A 144 -21.60 1.36 -20.18
CA GLU A 144 -21.43 0.61 -21.43
C GLU A 144 -22.03 1.47 -22.56
N GLU A 145 -21.18 2.27 -23.21
CA GLU A 145 -21.50 2.93 -24.49
C GLU A 145 -21.95 1.86 -25.50
N ILE A 146 -23.25 1.78 -25.74
CA ILE A 146 -23.83 1.02 -26.85
C ILE A 146 -23.46 1.78 -28.13
N GLU A 147 -22.49 1.28 -28.89
CA GLU A 147 -22.25 1.72 -30.27
C GLU A 147 -23.50 1.39 -31.11
N ASP A 148 -24.21 2.43 -31.56
CA ASP A 148 -25.36 2.36 -32.45
C ASP A 148 -24.90 1.98 -33.87
N PRO A 149 -25.26 0.80 -34.41
CA PRO A 149 -24.92 0.41 -35.77
C PRO A 149 -26.07 0.82 -36.69
N SER A 150 -26.28 2.12 -36.85
CA SER A 150 -27.12 2.65 -37.92
C SER A 150 -26.47 3.88 -38.53
N ASP A 151 -25.72 3.67 -39.60
CA ASP A 151 -25.77 4.49 -40.81
C ASP A 151 -24.62 4.07 -41.74
N GLU A 152 -24.95 3.30 -42.76
CA GLU A 152 -24.49 3.61 -44.12
C GLU A 152 -25.38 2.83 -45.10
N ASP A 153 -26.40 3.57 -45.55
CA ASP A 153 -27.39 3.21 -46.53
C ASP A 153 -26.80 2.72 -47.86
N GLU A 154 -27.60 1.86 -48.47
CA GLU A 154 -27.54 1.38 -49.84
C GLU A 154 -27.49 2.52 -50.86
N ASP A 155 -26.59 2.43 -51.85
CA ASP A 155 -26.88 2.97 -53.19
C ASP A 155 -26.48 1.92 -54.25
N GLU A 156 -27.50 1.52 -55.00
CA GLU A 156 -27.53 0.49 -56.04
C GLU A 156 -26.85 0.95 -57.36
N PRO A 157 -26.68 0.03 -58.34
CA PRO A 157 -25.68 0.12 -59.40
C PRO A 157 -26.17 0.92 -60.62
N ASP A 158 -25.23 1.42 -61.42
CA ASP A 158 -25.48 1.58 -62.85
C ASP A 158 -24.22 1.36 -63.71
N SER A 159 -24.55 0.98 -64.92
CA SER A 159 -23.96 0.21 -66.00
C SER A 159 -22.85 0.83 -66.84
N GLU A 160 -22.22 -0.06 -67.64
CA GLU A 160 -21.62 0.14 -68.98
C GLU A 160 -20.36 1.06 -69.06
N GLU A 161 -19.36 0.90 -69.93
CA GLU A 161 -19.10 0.06 -71.11
C GLU A 161 -17.58 0.16 -71.40
N GLU A 162 -17.07 -0.86 -72.09
CA GLU A 162 -15.91 -1.00 -73.00
C GLU A 162 -14.71 -0.02 -73.12
N THR A 163 -13.64 -0.65 -73.67
CA THR A 163 -12.48 -0.12 -74.44
C THR A 163 -11.25 0.30 -73.64
N GLU A 164 -10.01 0.16 -74.11
CA GLU A 164 -9.26 -0.72 -75.03
C GLU A 164 -7.77 -0.34 -74.76
N ASP A 165 -6.85 -1.26 -75.07
CA ASP A 165 -5.43 -1.05 -75.43
C ASP A 165 -4.50 -0.15 -74.57
N ALA A 166 -3.48 -0.78 -73.95
CA ALA A 166 -2.08 -0.77 -74.41
C ALA A 166 -1.11 -1.36 -73.37
#